data_AF-A0A2V5PZ67-F1
#
_entry.id   AF-A0A2V5PZ67-F1
#
_cell.length_a   1.000
_cell.length_b   1.000
_cell.length_c   1.000
_cell.angle_alpha   90.00
_cell.angle_beta   90.00
_cell.angle_gamma   90.00
#
_symmetry.space_group_name_H-M   'P 1'
#
loop_
_entity.id
_entity.type
_entity.pdbx_description
1 polymer ?
#
loop_
_entity_poly.entity_id
_entity_poly.type
_entity_poly.pdbx_seq_one_letter_code
_entity_poly.pdbx_strand_id
1 'polypeptide(L)'
;MKNPILKFGDALLLCVALALASVSVISFSGCALLSKGSSQEQKLADIHNLAYAAASIGTSEALLENAVWRLHFETAYVQLDRLVEQKIVTGDLLRGIIASLPVRELRSDRARIAIESATFLFDQTVGTKIDIEKAQFVLAAASGIRDGMRVALRL
;
A
#
# COMPACT_ATOMS: atom_id res chain seq x y z
N MET A 1 -45.07 -38.41 17.62
CA MET A 1 -44.22 -37.33 18.16
C MET A 1 -42.81 -37.88 18.34
N LYS A 2 -41.86 -37.43 17.52
CA LYS A 2 -40.46 -37.88 17.56
C LYS A 2 -39.60 -36.66 17.26
N ASN A 3 -38.99 -36.09 18.30
CA ASN A 3 -38.08 -34.95 18.20
C ASN A 3 -36.77 -35.42 17.55
N PRO A 4 -36.23 -34.75 16.53
CA PRO A 4 -34.86 -34.99 16.10
C PRO A 4 -33.89 -34.30 17.07
N ILE A 5 -33.18 -35.12 17.83
CA ILE A 5 -32.00 -34.73 18.61
C ILE A 5 -30.91 -34.34 17.61
N LEU A 6 -30.68 -33.04 17.45
CA LEU A 6 -29.53 -32.52 16.70
C LEU A 6 -28.23 -32.96 17.41
N LYS A 7 -27.37 -33.66 16.68
CA LYS A 7 -26.06 -34.09 17.16
C LYS A 7 -25.11 -32.89 17.19
N PHE A 8 -24.54 -32.61 18.35
CA PHE A 8 -23.53 -31.56 18.61
C PHE A 8 -22.29 -31.61 17.70
N GLY A 9 -22.06 -32.71 16.98
CA GLY A 9 -20.96 -32.84 16.01
C GLY A 9 -21.13 -32.01 14.74
N ASP A 10 -22.37 -31.72 14.33
CA ASP A 10 -22.64 -30.98 13.09
C ASP A 10 -22.52 -29.45 13.28
N ALA A 11 -22.61 -28.97 14.52
CA ALA A 11 -22.44 -27.54 14.83
C ALA A 11 -20.95 -27.12 14.83
N LEU A 12 -20.04 -28.03 15.19
CA LEU A 12 -18.60 -27.70 15.23
C LEU A 12 -17.97 -27.64 13.82
N LEU A 13 -18.47 -28.47 12.90
CA LEU A 13 -18.05 -28.49 11.49
C LEU A 13 -18.53 -27.25 10.72
N LEU A 14 -19.68 -26.68 11.10
CA LEU A 14 -20.19 -25.44 10.50
C LEU A 14 -19.36 -24.20 10.89
N CYS A 15 -18.81 -24.14 12.10
CA CYS A 15 -17.97 -23.02 12.53
C CYS A 15 -16.58 -23.02 11.89
N VAL A 16 -15.99 -24.19 11.64
CA VAL A 16 -14.70 -24.29 10.96
C VAL A 16 -14.84 -24.01 9.46
N ALA A 17 -15.95 -24.42 8.84
CA ALA A 17 -16.24 -24.08 7.45
C ALA A 17 -16.50 -22.58 7.24
N LEU A 18 -17.12 -21.87 8.21
CA LEU A 18 -17.27 -20.42 8.14
C LEU A 18 -15.96 -19.65 8.40
N ALA A 19 -15.03 -20.20 9.17
CA ALA A 19 -13.73 -19.56 9.45
C ALA A 19 -12.71 -19.70 8.30
N LEU A 20 -12.89 -20.68 7.40
CA LEU A 20 -12.05 -20.88 6.22
C LEU A 20 -12.60 -20.20 4.95
N ALA A 21 -13.83 -19.70 4.99
CA ALA A 21 -14.45 -18.94 3.89
C ALA A 21 -14.06 -17.44 3.87
N SER A 22 -13.33 -16.94 4.87
CA SER A 22 -12.82 -15.56 4.90
C SER A 22 -11.40 -15.41 4.31
N VAL A 23 -10.77 -16.50 3.86
CA VAL A 23 -9.43 -16.50 3.20
C VAL A 23 -9.57 -16.84 1.71
N SER A 24 -10.62 -16.33 1.10
CA SER A 24 -10.84 -16.30 -0.35
C SER A 24 -11.67 -15.04 -0.53
N VAL A 25 -11.11 -13.88 -0.81
CA VAL A 25 -10.56 -13.53 -2.11
C VAL A 25 -9.79 -12.21 -1.89
N ILE A 26 -8.46 -12.25 -1.68
CA ILE A 26 -7.62 -11.11 -2.07
C ILE A 26 -7.51 -11.22 -3.59
N SER A 27 -8.63 -10.93 -4.27
CA SER A 27 -8.55 -10.49 -5.64
C SER A 27 -7.77 -9.20 -5.57
N PHE A 28 -6.56 -9.22 -6.11
CA PHE A 28 -6.02 -8.06 -6.79
C PHE A 28 -7.06 -7.61 -7.81
N SER A 29 -8.04 -6.83 -7.35
CA SER A 29 -9.04 -6.16 -8.17
C SER A 29 -8.36 -4.98 -8.86
N GLY A 30 -7.44 -5.30 -9.76
CA GLY A 30 -6.86 -4.35 -10.72
C GLY A 30 -7.89 -3.69 -11.65
N CYS A 31 -9.18 -4.03 -11.55
CA CYS A 31 -10.22 -3.56 -12.45
C CYS A 31 -11.14 -2.45 -11.91
N ALA A 32 -11.04 -2.04 -10.63
CA ALA A 32 -11.94 -1.00 -10.08
C ALA A 32 -11.25 0.35 -9.83
N LEU A 33 -9.92 0.39 -9.80
CA LEU A 33 -9.10 1.52 -9.34
C LEU A 33 -9.33 2.84 -10.06
N LEU A 34 -9.73 2.78 -11.32
CA LEU A 34 -10.04 3.94 -12.15
C LEU A 34 -11.28 3.63 -12.99
N SER A 35 -12.33 3.11 -12.35
CA SER A 35 -13.62 2.97 -13.01
C SER A 35 -14.03 4.31 -13.62
N LYS A 36 -14.46 4.32 -14.89
CA LYS A 36 -14.87 5.53 -15.61
C LYS A 36 -15.98 6.34 -14.90
N GLY A 37 -16.68 5.74 -13.92
CA GLY A 37 -17.73 6.37 -13.13
C GLY A 37 -17.34 6.78 -11.69
N SER A 38 -16.10 6.60 -11.23
CA SER A 38 -15.73 7.00 -9.85
C SER A 38 -15.51 8.51 -9.71
N SER A 39 -15.89 9.06 -8.56
CA SER A 39 -15.64 10.47 -8.24
C SER A 39 -14.14 10.74 -8.09
N GLN A 40 -13.75 12.01 -8.18
CA GLN A 40 -12.36 12.41 -8.02
C GLN A 40 -11.85 12.12 -6.60
N GLU A 41 -12.68 12.34 -5.58
CA GLU A 41 -12.36 12.02 -4.18
C GLU A 41 -12.13 10.52 -3.98
N GLN A 42 -12.95 9.66 -4.62
CA GLN A 42 -12.76 8.22 -4.56
C GLN A 42 -11.44 7.80 -5.19
N LYS A 43 -11.10 8.35 -6.36
CA LYS A 43 -9.80 8.07 -7.00
C LYS A 43 -8.61 8.47 -6.14
N LEU A 44 -8.68 9.64 -5.50
CA LEU A 44 -7.65 10.11 -4.57
C LEU A 44 -7.51 9.19 -3.36
N ALA A 45 -8.63 8.76 -2.77
CA ALA A 45 -8.63 7.84 -1.64
C ALA A 45 -8.06 6.46 -2.03
N ASP A 46 -8.44 5.94 -3.20
CA ASP A 46 -7.94 4.66 -3.71
C ASP A 46 -6.42 4.70 -3.95
N ILE A 47 -5.92 5.79 -4.56
CA ILE A 47 -4.49 6.02 -4.76
C ILE A 47 -3.75 6.08 -3.42
N HIS A 48 -4.26 6.85 -2.46
CA HIS A 48 -3.68 6.91 -1.12
C HIS A 48 -3.60 5.51 -0.50
N ASN A 49 -4.72 4.79 -0.45
CA ASN A 49 -4.84 3.52 0.27
C ASN A 49 -3.92 2.44 -0.31
N LEU A 50 -3.77 2.40 -1.64
CA LEU A 50 -2.85 1.47 -2.26
C LEU A 50 -1.40 1.84 -2.05
N ALA A 51 -1.07 3.13 -2.20
CA ALA A 51 0.29 3.60 -1.96
C ALA A 51 0.69 3.35 -0.50
N TYR A 52 -0.24 3.54 0.44
CA TYR A 52 -0.13 3.16 1.85
C TYR A 52 0.12 1.67 2.04
N ALA A 53 -0.73 0.81 1.49
CA ALA A 53 -0.60 -0.64 1.65
C ALA A 53 0.74 -1.14 1.08
N ALA A 54 1.10 -0.67 -0.12
CA ALA A 54 2.33 -1.02 -0.79
C ALA A 54 3.57 -0.57 0.01
N ALA A 55 3.60 0.67 0.49
CA ALA A 55 4.72 1.19 1.29
C ALA A 55 4.82 0.52 2.68
N SER A 56 3.68 0.24 3.33
CA SER A 56 3.64 -0.42 4.64
C SER A 56 4.20 -1.85 4.56
N ILE A 57 3.71 -2.64 3.59
CA ILE A 57 4.17 -4.01 3.35
C ILE A 57 5.64 -4.00 2.90
N GLY A 58 5.97 -3.18 1.90
CA GLY A 58 7.32 -3.11 1.33
C GLY A 58 8.38 -2.73 2.37
N THR A 59 8.10 -1.73 3.20
CA THR A 59 9.00 -1.30 4.29
C THR A 59 9.14 -2.38 5.35
N SER A 60 8.03 -2.99 5.77
CA SER A 60 8.07 -4.04 6.80
C SER A 60 8.88 -5.25 6.35
N GLU A 61 8.63 -5.74 5.13
CA GLU A 61 9.35 -6.87 4.54
C GLU A 61 10.83 -6.54 4.36
N ALA A 62 11.18 -5.34 3.86
CA ALA A 62 12.57 -4.91 3.71
C ALA A 62 13.33 -4.91 5.04
N LEU A 63 12.70 -4.44 6.12
CA LEU A 63 13.32 -4.38 7.44
C LEU A 63 13.40 -5.75 8.14
N LEU A 64 12.50 -6.68 7.81
CA LEU A 64 12.62 -8.07 8.24
C LEU A 64 13.82 -8.76 7.60
N GLU A 65 14.11 -8.47 6.33
CA GLU A 65 15.28 -9.02 5.65
C GLU A 65 16.59 -8.40 6.14
N ASN A 66 16.61 -7.07 6.32
CA ASN A 66 17.81 -6.36 6.71
C ASN A 66 17.48 -5.12 7.55
N ALA A 67 17.58 -5.29 8.87
CA ALA A 67 17.32 -4.22 9.83
C ALA A 67 18.26 -3.01 9.69
N VAL A 68 19.44 -3.15 9.06
CA VAL A 68 20.39 -2.04 8.84
C VAL A 68 19.78 -0.98 7.91
N TRP A 69 18.82 -1.34 7.05
CA TRP A 69 18.14 -0.41 6.18
C TRP A 69 17.18 0.55 6.88
N ARG A 70 16.91 0.35 8.17
CA ARG A 70 16.00 1.20 8.95
C ARG A 70 16.29 2.68 8.79
N LEU A 71 17.56 3.08 8.87
CA LEU A 71 17.96 4.48 8.75
C LEU A 71 17.64 5.07 7.36
N HIS A 72 17.70 4.26 6.30
CA HIS A 72 17.33 4.68 4.94
C HIS A 72 15.84 4.99 4.86
N PHE A 73 14.99 4.10 5.40
CA PHE A 73 13.54 4.31 5.44
C PHE A 73 13.13 5.47 6.35
N GLU A 74 13.78 5.64 7.51
CA GLU A 74 13.54 6.79 8.40
C GLU A 74 13.91 8.11 7.72
N THR A 75 15.03 8.15 7.00
CA THR A 75 15.45 9.34 6.23
C THR A 75 14.46 9.65 5.12
N ALA A 76 14.05 8.64 4.35
CA ALA A 76 13.05 8.80 3.30
C ALA A 76 11.70 9.27 3.87
N TYR A 77 11.27 8.72 5.01
CA TYR A 77 10.06 9.16 5.71
C TYR A 77 10.14 10.64 6.10
N VAL A 78 11.21 11.08 6.79
CA VAL A 78 11.35 12.47 7.23
C VAL A 78 11.35 13.44 6.05
N GLN A 79 12.03 13.09 4.96
CA GLN A 79 12.02 13.91 3.75
C GLN A 79 10.61 13.99 3.15
N LEU A 80 9.92 12.86 3.04
CA LEU A 80 8.60 12.80 2.46
C LEU A 80 7.55 13.52 3.32
N ASP A 81 7.62 13.37 4.64
CA ASP A 81 6.73 14.02 5.60
C ASP A 81 6.76 15.54 5.44
N ARG A 82 7.97 16.14 5.41
CA ARG A 82 8.14 17.57 5.15
C ARG A 82 7.51 18.02 3.83
N LEU A 83 7.69 17.26 2.75
CA LEU A 83 7.11 17.61 1.45
C LEU A 83 5.58 17.54 1.45
N VAL A 84 5.01 16.55 2.13
CA VAL A 84 3.56 16.38 2.25
C VAL A 84 2.96 17.49 3.12
N GLU A 85 3.57 17.80 4.27
CA GLU A 85 3.14 18.89 5.16
C GLU A 85 3.13 20.24 4.44
N GLN A 86 4.19 20.52 3.68
CA GLN A 86 4.33 21.75 2.91
C GLN A 86 3.49 21.78 1.63
N LYS A 87 2.89 20.64 1.24
CA LYS A 87 2.14 20.46 -0.01
C LYS A 87 2.94 20.82 -1.27
N ILE A 88 4.25 20.66 -1.23
CA ILE A 88 5.17 20.94 -2.35
C ILE A 88 5.64 19.67 -3.07
N VAL A 89 4.89 18.56 -2.92
CA VAL A 89 5.25 17.28 -3.52
C VAL A 89 5.18 17.40 -5.04
N THR A 90 6.33 17.29 -5.70
CA THR A 90 6.42 17.09 -7.14
C THR A 90 6.80 15.66 -7.45
N GLY A 91 6.52 15.22 -8.68
CA GLY A 91 6.86 13.88 -9.10
C GLY A 91 8.36 13.58 -9.03
N ASP A 92 9.21 14.56 -9.36
CA ASP A 92 10.67 14.40 -9.32
C ASP A 92 11.20 14.27 -7.89
N LEU A 93 10.67 15.05 -6.95
CA LEU A 93 11.04 14.95 -5.54
C LEU A 93 10.68 13.58 -4.97
N LEU A 94 9.48 13.07 -5.26
CA LEU A 94 9.05 11.77 -4.77
C LEU A 94 9.87 10.63 -5.38
N ARG A 95 10.15 10.67 -6.69
CA ARG A 95 11.04 9.70 -7.35
C ARG A 95 12.45 9.71 -6.75
N GLY A 96 12.99 10.90 -6.46
CA GLY A 96 14.28 11.03 -5.81
C GLY A 96 14.33 10.34 -4.45
N ILE A 97 13.28 10.53 -3.63
CA ILE A 97 13.16 9.87 -2.32
C ILE A 97 13.05 8.36 -2.47
N ILE A 98 12.16 7.88 -3.34
CA ILE A 98 11.96 6.43 -3.53
C ILE A 98 13.21 5.76 -4.09
N ALA A 99 13.91 6.42 -5.03
CA ALA A 99 15.15 5.91 -5.60
C ALA A 99 16.32 5.85 -4.59
N SER A 100 16.23 6.57 -3.46
CA SER A 100 17.21 6.50 -2.38
C SER A 100 17.04 5.26 -1.49
N LEU A 101 15.90 4.56 -1.60
CA LEU A 101 15.66 3.32 -0.87
C LEU A 101 16.46 2.18 -1.51
N PRO A 102 16.96 1.22 -0.71
CA PRO A 102 17.76 0.08 -1.17
C PRO A 102 16.91 -1.00 -1.88
N VAL A 103 15.95 -0.61 -2.73
CA VAL A 103 14.94 -1.51 -3.33
C VAL A 103 15.58 -2.55 -4.25
N ARG A 104 16.61 -2.15 -5.00
CA ARG A 104 17.32 -3.05 -5.94
C ARG A 104 18.18 -4.08 -5.23
N GLU A 105 18.50 -3.85 -3.96
CA GLU A 105 19.31 -4.73 -3.12
C GLU A 105 18.43 -5.72 -2.33
N LEU A 106 17.10 -5.55 -2.38
CA LEU A 106 16.14 -6.48 -1.77
C LEU A 106 16.21 -7.83 -2.47
N ARG A 107 16.37 -8.88 -1.66
CA ARG A 107 16.38 -10.27 -2.12
C ARG A 107 14.97 -10.84 -2.16
N SER A 108 14.05 -10.35 -1.33
CA SER A 108 12.63 -10.71 -1.40
C SER A 108 11.98 -10.07 -2.62
N ASP A 109 11.54 -10.93 -3.53
CA ASP A 109 10.67 -10.54 -4.64
C ASP A 109 9.40 -9.86 -4.13
N ARG A 110 8.89 -10.25 -2.95
CA ARG A 110 7.70 -9.64 -2.34
C ARG A 110 7.95 -8.20 -1.89
N ALA A 111 9.07 -7.93 -1.23
CA ALA A 111 9.44 -6.58 -0.80
C ALA A 111 9.67 -5.67 -2.02
N ARG A 112 10.39 -6.19 -3.02
CA ARG A 112 10.65 -5.48 -4.27
C ARG A 112 9.36 -5.17 -5.02
N ILE A 113 8.48 -6.15 -5.24
CA ILE A 113 7.19 -5.96 -5.91
C ILE A 113 6.32 -4.95 -5.17
N ALA A 114 6.28 -4.98 -3.83
CA ALA A 114 5.47 -4.05 -3.05
C ALA A 114 5.96 -2.61 -3.21
N ILE A 115 7.27 -2.35 -3.11
CA ILE A 115 7.82 -1.01 -3.29
C ILE A 115 7.71 -0.55 -4.76
N GLU A 116 7.95 -1.45 -5.71
CA GLU A 116 7.73 -1.19 -7.14
C GLU A 116 6.27 -0.89 -7.43
N SER A 117 5.32 -1.51 -6.74
CA SER A 117 3.88 -1.22 -6.89
C SER A 117 3.54 0.18 -6.39
N ALA A 118 4.11 0.63 -5.26
CA ALA A 118 3.96 2.01 -4.80
C ALA A 118 4.51 3.01 -5.84
N THR A 119 5.67 2.68 -6.41
CA THR A 119 6.33 3.49 -7.45
C THR A 119 5.52 3.53 -8.74
N PHE A 120 5.01 2.38 -9.18
CA PHE A 120 4.17 2.24 -10.37
C PHE A 120 2.87 3.03 -10.25
N LEU A 121 2.17 2.91 -9.11
CA LEU A 121 0.94 3.67 -8.86
C LEU A 121 1.22 5.17 -8.92
N PHE A 122 2.34 5.60 -8.33
CA PHE A 122 2.80 6.97 -8.48
C PHE A 122 3.05 7.34 -9.96
N ASP A 123 3.81 6.55 -10.71
CA ASP A 123 4.11 6.85 -12.13
C ASP A 123 2.85 6.90 -13.00
N GLN A 124 1.85 6.07 -12.73
CA GLN A 124 0.53 6.13 -13.38
C GLN A 124 -0.19 7.45 -13.06
N THR A 125 -0.04 7.95 -11.83
CA THR A 125 -0.67 9.21 -11.41
C THR A 125 0.02 10.45 -11.96
N VAL A 126 1.34 10.46 -12.13
CA VAL A 126 2.04 11.64 -12.68
C VAL A 126 2.20 11.58 -14.20
N GLY A 127 2.33 10.40 -14.79
CA GLY A 127 2.95 10.26 -16.11
C GLY A 127 4.45 10.62 -16.07
N THR A 128 5.16 10.35 -17.16
CA THR A 128 6.59 10.68 -17.29
C THR A 128 6.87 12.20 -17.37
N LYS A 129 5.83 13.04 -17.45
CA LYS A 129 5.91 14.51 -17.40
C LYS A 129 5.01 15.02 -16.28
N ILE A 130 5.49 16.00 -15.50
CA ILE A 130 4.71 16.62 -14.41
C ILE A 130 3.49 17.31 -15.01
N ASP A 131 2.32 16.72 -14.78
CA ASP A 131 1.02 17.31 -15.09
C ASP A 131 0.46 17.99 -13.83
N ILE A 132 0.36 19.32 -13.87
CA ILE A 132 -0.09 20.15 -12.73
C ILE A 132 -1.54 19.81 -12.36
N GLU A 133 -2.39 19.39 -13.31
CA GLU A 133 -3.77 18.99 -13.05
C GLU A 133 -3.85 17.72 -12.18
N LYS A 134 -2.77 16.93 -12.18
CA LYS A 134 -2.65 15.71 -11.39
C LYS A 134 -1.97 15.90 -10.04
N ALA A 135 -1.61 17.14 -9.65
CA ALA A 135 -0.92 17.44 -8.39
C ALA A 135 -1.62 16.85 -7.15
N GLN A 136 -2.96 16.80 -7.16
CA GLN A 136 -3.76 16.15 -6.12
C GLN A 136 -3.50 14.63 -6.00
N PHE A 137 -3.32 13.94 -7.13
CA PHE A 137 -3.01 12.51 -7.14
C PHE A 137 -1.58 12.26 -6.66
N VAL A 138 -0.66 13.18 -6.96
CA VAL A 138 0.71 13.16 -6.44
C VAL A 138 0.71 13.26 -4.93
N LEU A 139 -0.02 14.24 -4.39
CA LEU A 139 -0.14 14.43 -2.95
C LEU A 139 -0.80 13.21 -2.29
N ALA A 140 -1.83 12.63 -2.91
CA ALA A 140 -2.49 11.42 -2.41
C ALA A 140 -1.52 10.22 -2.36
N ALA A 141 -0.77 9.97 -3.44
CA ALA A 141 0.22 8.90 -3.50
C ALA A 141 1.33 9.11 -2.47
N ALA A 142 1.92 10.31 -2.42
CA ALA A 142 2.97 10.65 -1.47
C ALA A 142 2.52 10.56 -0.01
N SER A 143 1.30 11.01 0.30
CA SER A 143 0.72 10.88 1.65
C SER A 143 0.54 9.41 2.01
N GLY A 144 0.03 8.59 1.09
CA GLY A 144 -0.10 7.15 1.30
C GLY A 144 1.24 6.49 1.57
N ILE A 145 2.26 6.73 0.72
CA ILE A 145 3.61 6.19 0.90
C ILE A 145 4.19 6.57 2.26
N ARG A 146 4.08 7.85 2.64
CA ARG A 146 4.51 8.36 3.94
C ARG A 146 3.83 7.61 5.08
N ASP A 147 2.50 7.52 5.04
CA ASP A 147 1.72 6.92 6.11
C ASP A 147 2.00 5.42 6.25
N GLY A 148 2.23 4.74 5.12
CA GLY A 148 2.64 3.33 5.09
C GLY A 148 4.02 3.13 5.72
N MET A 149 5.00 3.96 5.35
CA MET A 149 6.33 3.94 5.95
C MET A 149 6.28 4.22 7.46
N ARG A 150 5.52 5.24 7.89
CA ARG A 150 5.35 5.57 9.30
C ARG A 150 4.86 4.38 10.12
N VAL A 151 3.82 3.69 9.64
CA VAL A 151 3.27 2.50 10.31
C VAL A 151 4.29 1.38 10.40
N ALA A 152 4.99 1.08 9.30
CA ALA A 152 6.02 0.04 9.28
C ALA A 152 7.22 0.36 10.21
N LEU A 153 7.58 1.64 10.30
CA LEU A 153 8.65 2.12 11.16
C LEU A 153 8.23 2.29 12.63
N ARG A 154 6.92 2.36 12.92
CA ARG A 154 6.35 2.70 14.23
C ARG A 154 6.72 4.12 14.70
N LEU A 155 6.58 5.08 13.80
CA LEU A 155 6.81 6.51 14.05
C LEU A 155 5.50 7.28 14.26
#